data_AF-A0A1H4TKS7-F1
#
_entry.id   AF-A0A1H4TKS7-F1
#
_cell.length_a   1.000
_cell.length_b   1.000
_cell.length_c   1.000
_cell.angle_alpha   90.00
_cell.angle_beta   90.00
_cell.angle_gamma   90.00
#
_symmetry.space_group_name_H-M   'P 1'
#
loop_
_entity.id
_entity.type
_entity.pdbx_description
1 polymer ?
#
loop_
_entity_poly.entity_id
_entity_poly.type
_entity_poly.pdbx_seq_one_letter_code
_entity_poly.pdbx_strand_id
1 'polypeptide(L)'
;MRRLKLLQIYQIDGITPKHRSERFDFDRIQGETFQELMEIQVGSPMILSSLTQEAPFKTTKVQAIDHDGTDFRVLTRNTIYHFEIFYN
;
A
#
# COMPACT_ATOMS: atom_id res chain seq x y z
N MET A 1 -13.80 -6.68 -5.20
CA MET A 1 -12.52 -5.95 -5.38
C MET A 1 -12.64 -4.63 -4.67
N ARG A 2 -11.73 -4.31 -3.74
CA ARG A 2 -11.79 -3.09 -2.93
C ARG A 2 -11.06 -1.94 -3.63
N ARG A 3 -11.49 -0.70 -3.39
CA ARG A 3 -10.68 0.49 -3.70
C ARG A 3 -9.93 0.89 -2.44
N LEU A 4 -8.65 1.21 -2.59
CA LEU A 4 -7.73 1.48 -1.51
C LEU A 4 -7.08 2.83 -1.76
N LYS A 5 -7.24 3.78 -0.86
CA LYS A 5 -6.48 5.03 -0.92
C LYS A 5 -5.24 4.89 -0.07
N LEU A 6 -4.07 5.13 -0.64
CA LEU A 6 -2.85 5.11 0.14
C LEU A 6 -2.76 6.40 0.96
N LEU A 7 -2.90 6.29 2.28
CA LEU A 7 -2.84 7.45 3.17
C LEU A 7 -1.40 7.87 3.43
N GLN A 8 -0.57 6.89 3.78
CA GLN A 8 0.80 7.13 4.20
C GLN A 8 1.67 5.88 4.07
N ILE A 9 2.98 6.10 4.08
CA ILE A 9 3.99 5.06 4.01
C ILE A 9 4.99 5.28 5.12
N TYR A 10 5.30 4.24 5.88
CA TYR A 10 6.25 4.28 6.99
C TYR A 10 7.44 3.36 6.73
N GLN A 11 8.52 3.63 7.45
CA GLN A 11 9.55 2.62 7.70
C GLN A 11 8.98 1.47 8.52
N ILE A 12 9.71 0.36 8.60
CA ILE A 12 9.28 -0.84 9.34
C ILE A 12 9.10 -0.58 10.85
N ASP A 13 9.66 0.52 11.37
CA ASP A 13 9.41 0.98 12.74
C ASP A 13 7.97 1.47 12.98
N GLY A 14 7.19 1.71 11.91
CA GLY A 14 5.80 2.14 11.97
C GLY A 14 5.58 3.58 12.44
N ILE A 15 6.65 4.33 12.70
CA ILE A 15 6.59 5.68 13.27
C ILE A 15 7.12 6.70 12.26
N THR A 16 8.17 6.35 11.53
CA THR A 16 8.87 7.28 10.65
C THR A 16 8.26 7.25 9.25
N PRO A 17 7.71 8.36 8.72
CA PRO A 17 7.27 8.43 7.34
C PRO A 17 8.42 8.11 6.39
N LYS A 18 8.14 7.30 5.38
CA LYS A 18 9.14 6.92 4.39
C LYS A 18 9.16 7.95 3.27
N HIS A 19 10.24 8.72 3.23
CA HIS A 19 10.47 9.67 2.14
C HIS A 19 11.22 9.02 0.98
N ARG A 20 11.02 9.61 -0.21
CA ARG A 20 11.67 9.34 -1.50
C ARG A 20 12.77 8.27 -1.49
N SER A 21 12.53 7.14 -2.16
CA SER A 21 13.54 6.11 -2.42
C SER A 21 14.17 6.34 -3.80
N GLU A 22 15.46 6.06 -3.98
CA GLU A 22 16.14 6.13 -5.29
C GLU A 22 15.45 5.31 -6.36
N ARG A 23 14.76 4.23 -5.96
CA ARG A 23 14.07 3.31 -6.86
C ARG A 23 12.56 3.57 -6.96
N PHE A 24 12.01 4.42 -6.09
CA PHE A 24 10.56 4.55 -5.96
C PHE A 24 10.15 5.86 -5.29
N ASP A 25 9.32 6.64 -5.98
CA ASP A 25 8.82 7.93 -5.49
C ASP A 25 7.57 7.72 -4.62
N PHE A 26 7.78 7.67 -3.30
CA PHE A 26 6.72 7.48 -2.31
C PHE A 26 5.75 8.67 -2.27
N ASP A 27 6.28 9.88 -2.42
CA ASP A 27 5.48 11.11 -2.32
C ASP A 27 4.48 11.19 -3.49
N ARG A 28 4.87 10.67 -4.67
CA ARG A 28 3.98 10.59 -5.84
C ARG A 28 2.76 9.70 -5.60
N ILE A 29 2.91 8.59 -4.89
CA ILE A 29 1.81 7.62 -4.73
C ILE A 29 0.97 7.87 -3.49
N GLN A 30 1.45 8.69 -2.55
CA GLN A 30 0.68 9.05 -1.37
C GLN A 30 -0.56 9.84 -1.79
N GLY A 31 -1.71 9.46 -1.25
CA GLY A 31 -3.03 10.01 -1.60
C GLY A 31 -3.66 9.38 -2.85
N GLU A 32 -2.93 8.60 -3.66
CA GLU A 32 -3.49 7.93 -4.82
C GLU A 32 -4.49 6.84 -4.41
N THR A 33 -5.48 6.63 -5.28
CA THR A 33 -6.44 5.53 -5.14
C THR A 33 -6.06 4.39 -6.07
N PHE A 34 -6.10 3.20 -5.51
CA PHE A 34 -5.75 1.96 -6.16
C PHE A 34 -6.95 1.01 -6.18
N GLN A 35 -7.05 0.21 -7.24
CA GLN A 35 -7.92 -0.93 -7.28
C GLN A 35 -7.14 -2.19 -6.90
N GLU A 36 -7.66 -2.93 -5.91
CA GLU A 36 -7.13 -4.24 -5.52
C GLU A 36 -7.41 -5.25 -6.65
N LEU A 37 -6.35 -5.71 -7.33
CA LEU A 37 -6.47 -6.70 -8.41
C LEU A 37 -6.70 -8.13 -7.89
N MET A 38 -6.22 -8.40 -6.68
CA MET A 38 -6.43 -9.65 -5.97
C MET A 38 -6.39 -9.37 -4.46
N GLU A 39 -7.10 -10.18 -3.68
CA GLU A 39 -7.12 -10.01 -2.23
C GLU A 39 -5.70 -9.98 -1.65
N ILE A 40 -5.40 -8.94 -0.88
CA ILE A 40 -4.11 -8.81 -0.19
C ILE A 40 -4.02 -9.88 0.90
N GLN A 41 -2.99 -10.71 0.83
CA GLN A 41 -2.80 -11.84 1.75
C GLN A 41 -1.34 -11.94 2.19
N VAL A 42 -1.13 -12.31 3.46
CA VAL A 42 0.20 -12.59 4.01
C VAL A 42 0.84 -13.72 3.22
N GLY A 43 2.12 -13.55 2.86
CA GLY A 43 2.86 -14.54 2.09
C GLY A 43 2.86 -14.30 0.57
N SER A 44 1.92 -13.48 0.06
CA SER A 44 1.79 -13.17 -1.36
C SER A 44 2.23 -11.74 -1.68
N PRO A 45 2.61 -11.44 -2.93
CA PRO A 45 2.75 -10.06 -3.38
C PRO A 45 1.40 -9.34 -3.36
N MET A 46 1.35 -8.14 -2.81
CA MET A 46 0.22 -7.23 -3.05
C MET A 46 0.34 -6.66 -4.47
N ILE A 47 -0.75 -6.73 -5.24
CA ILE A 47 -0.85 -6.20 -6.60
C ILE A 47 -2.05 -5.26 -6.68
N LEU A 48 -1.75 -4.00 -6.93
CA LEU A 48 -2.71 -2.90 -7.01
C LEU A 48 -2.61 -2.24 -8.38
N SER A 49 -3.74 -1.84 -8.95
CA SER A 49 -3.74 -1.00 -10.15
C SER A 49 -4.01 0.43 -9.74
N SER A 50 -3.10 1.35 -10.04
CA SER A 50 -3.39 2.78 -9.86
C SER A 50 -4.51 3.19 -10.82
N LEU A 51 -5.39 4.08 -10.37
CA LEU A 51 -6.38 4.71 -11.25
C LEU A 51 -5.78 5.84 -12.10
N THR A 52 -4.59 6.32 -11.75
CA THR A 52 -3.91 7.46 -12.38
C THR A 52 -2.65 7.06 -13.15
N GLN A 53 -2.10 5.86 -12.92
CA GLN A 53 -0.85 5.39 -13.55
C GLN A 53 -1.11 4.18 -14.46
N GLU A 54 -0.41 4.12 -15.59
CA GLU A 54 -0.54 3.01 -16.56
C GLU A 54 -0.03 1.66 -16.02
N ALA A 55 0.86 1.65 -15.02
CA ALA A 55 1.48 0.43 -14.51
C ALA A 55 0.92 0.01 -13.13
N PRO A 56 0.70 -1.29 -12.89
CA PRO A 56 0.27 -1.79 -11.59
C PRO A 56 1.39 -1.67 -10.55
N PHE A 57 1.02 -1.23 -9.35
CA PHE A 57 1.87 -1.23 -8.17
C PHE A 57 1.96 -2.65 -7.60
N LYS A 58 3.17 -3.23 -7.64
CA LYS A 58 3.44 -4.58 -7.14
C LYS A 58 4.53 -4.56 -6.08
N THR A 59 4.23 -5.17 -4.93
CA THR A 59 5.20 -5.35 -3.84
C THR A 59 5.95 -6.69 -3.96
N THR A 60 6.97 -6.89 -3.13
CA THR A 60 7.75 -8.14 -3.11
C THR A 60 7.02 -9.27 -2.40
N LYS A 61 6.68 -9.10 -1.12
CA LYS A 61 5.94 -10.05 -0.29
C LYS A 61 5.32 -9.33 0.90
N VAL A 62 4.04 -9.60 1.17
CA VAL A 62 3.35 -9.14 2.38
C VAL A 62 3.77 -10.02 3.56
N GLN A 63 4.19 -9.38 4.65
CA GLN A 63 4.64 -10.03 5.87
C GLN A 63 3.58 -9.99 6.96
N ALA A 64 2.79 -8.92 7.02
CA ALA A 64 1.68 -8.78 7.96
C ALA A 64 0.63 -7.80 7.41
N ILE A 65 -0.60 -7.95 7.88
CA ILE A 65 -1.72 -7.06 7.61
C ILE A 65 -2.39 -6.77 8.95
N ASP A 66 -2.52 -5.50 9.29
CA ASP A 66 -3.18 -5.04 10.51
C ASP A 66 -4.42 -4.24 10.12
N HIS A 67 -5.60 -4.73 10.47
CA HIS A 67 -6.88 -4.14 10.08
C HIS A 67 -7.49 -3.40 11.27
N ASP A 68 -7.72 -2.10 11.14
CA ASP A 68 -8.38 -1.28 12.15
C ASP A 68 -9.52 -0.45 11.52
N GLY A 69 -10.76 -0.74 11.92
CA GLY A 69 -11.94 -0.06 11.37
C GLY A 69 -12.04 -0.14 9.84
N THR A 70 -12.03 1.03 9.19
CA THR A 70 -12.12 1.17 7.71
C THR A 70 -10.75 1.23 7.04
N ASP A 71 -9.67 1.11 7.81
CA ASP A 71 -8.32 1.22 7.30
C ASP A 71 -7.50 -0.02 7.66
N PHE A 72 -6.33 -0.14 7.03
CA PHE A 72 -5.38 -1.20 7.38
C PHE A 72 -3.96 -0.85 6.97
N ARG A 73 -3.02 -1.52 7.63
CA ARG A 73 -1.59 -1.42 7.34
C ARG A 73 -1.07 -2.72 6.74
N VAL A 74 -0.34 -2.61 5.65
CA VAL A 74 0.34 -3.72 4.99
C VAL A 74 1.83 -3.59 5.21
N LEU A 75 2.41 -4.53 5.94
CA LEU A 75 3.86 -4.63 6.10
C LEU A 75 4.47 -5.44 4.96
N THR A 76 5.51 -4.89 4.35
CA THR A 76 6.43 -5.57 3.43
C THR A 76 7.85 -5.43 3.96
N ARG A 77 8.83 -6.08 3.30
CA ARG A 77 10.23 -6.21 3.77
C ARG A 77 10.79 -5.01 4.55
N ASN A 78 10.62 -3.79 4.04
CA ASN A 78 11.18 -2.56 4.64
C ASN A 78 10.16 -1.40 4.69
N THR A 79 8.88 -1.66 4.48
CA THR A 79 7.89 -0.61 4.27
C THR A 79 6.54 -1.04 4.81
N ILE A 80 5.88 -0.13 5.53
CA ILE A 80 4.48 -0.27 5.92
C ILE A 80 3.65 0.68 5.08
N TYR A 81 2.63 0.18 4.40
CA TYR A 81 1.66 0.98 3.65
C TYR A 81 0.38 1.10 4.46
N HIS A 82 -0.12 2.31 4.67
CA HIS A 82 -1.37 2.56 5.38
C HIS A 82 -2.46 2.94 4.37
N PHE A 83 -3.50 2.13 4.29
CA PHE A 83 -4.58 2.28 3.33
C PHE A 83 -5.90 2.54 4.03
N GLU A 84 -6.72 3.39 3.43
CA GLU A 84 -8.14 3.51 3.74
C GLU A 84 -8.95 2.74 2.69
N ILE A 85 -9.93 1.96 3.15
CA ILE A 85 -10.84 1.22 2.27
C ILE A 85 -11.97 2.16 1.85
N PHE A 86 -12.15 2.29 0.54
CA PHE A 86 -13.28 2.97 -0.05
C PHE A 86 -14.19 1.97 -0.75
N TYR A 87 -15.47 2.03 -0.42
CA TYR A 87 -16.54 1.40 -1.18
C TYR A 87 -17.23 2.51 -1.98
N ASN A 88 -17.26 2.36 -3.30
CA ASN A 88 -18.20 3.13 -4.11
C ASN A 88 -19.57 2.45 -4.04
#